data_AF-A0A6N7HUA5-F1
#
_entry.id   AF-A0A6N7HUA5-F1
#
_cell.length_a   1.000
_cell.length_b   1.000
_cell.length_c   1.000
_cell.angle_alpha   90.00
_cell.angle_beta   90.00
_cell.angle_gamma   90.00
#
_symmetry.space_group_name_H-M   'P 1'
#
loop_
_entity.id
_entity.type
_entity.pdbx_description
1 polymer ?
#
loop_
_entity_poly.entity_id
_entity_poly.type
_entity_poly.pdbx_seq_one_letter_code
_entity_poly.pdbx_strand_id
1 'polypeptide(L)'
;QQLRVTAGTDFGVHSPRWLSRFGDATRLAERYRVGRVLLAGDAAHVHPPVGGQGLNLGIQDAFNLGWKLAAEVNGWAPEGLLDSYHTEWHPVAADVLDNTRAQMQLMSTDPGPQAVRRLVSELMDLEEVHRYLIEKIIAIGIRYDFGDGHELLGRRMRDVGLKRGRLYELMHGGRGLLLDQTGRLSVAGWADRVDHVVDVNDELDVPAVLLRPDGHVAWAGEDQQDLLSQLPRWFGAAVSVQV
;
A
#
# COMPACT_ATOMS: atom_id res chain seq x y z
N GLN A 1 37.65 -0.15 15.58
CA GLN A 1 38.50 0.46 14.53
C GLN A 1 37.72 1.41 13.64
N GLN A 2 36.56 1.04 13.08
CA GLN A 2 35.78 1.92 12.19
C GLN A 2 35.37 3.27 12.82
N LEU A 3 34.98 3.30 14.10
CA LEU A 3 34.66 4.56 14.80
C LEU A 3 35.80 5.58 14.74
N ARG A 4 37.05 5.14 14.91
CA ARG A 4 38.22 6.03 14.81
C ARG A 4 38.46 6.51 13.38
N VAL A 5 38.19 5.67 12.38
CA VAL A 5 38.31 6.05 10.97
C VAL A 5 37.27 7.11 10.59
N THR A 6 36.03 6.94 11.03
CA THR A 6 34.91 7.82 10.65
C THR A 6 34.82 9.09 11.53
N ALA A 7 35.10 8.98 12.83
CA ALA A 7 34.88 10.04 13.82
C ALA A 7 36.13 10.48 14.59
N GLY A 8 37.31 9.90 14.31
CA GLY A 8 38.57 10.24 14.99
C GLY A 8 38.73 9.69 16.42
N THR A 9 37.69 9.07 16.99
CA THR A 9 37.69 8.49 18.35
C THR A 9 36.83 7.22 18.38
N ASP A 10 37.04 6.35 19.37
CA ASP A 10 36.12 5.22 19.63
C ASP A 10 35.10 5.55 20.74
N PHE A 11 35.10 6.78 21.24
CA PHE A 11 34.22 7.26 22.31
C PHE A 11 34.30 6.45 23.62
N GLY A 12 35.32 5.59 23.80
CA GLY A 12 35.41 4.72 24.96
C GLY A 12 34.27 3.70 25.06
N VAL A 13 33.66 3.30 23.93
CA VAL A 13 32.53 2.35 23.94
C VAL A 13 32.88 1.07 24.71
N HIS A 14 31.97 0.64 25.59
CA HIS A 14 32.15 -0.54 26.42
C HIS A 14 30.80 -1.26 26.65
N SER A 15 30.87 -2.51 27.12
CA SER A 15 29.70 -3.33 27.52
C SER A 15 28.57 -3.41 26.47
N PRO A 16 28.86 -3.79 25.20
CA PRO A 16 27.82 -3.86 24.17
C PRO A 16 26.76 -4.89 24.55
N ARG A 17 25.48 -4.49 24.50
CA ARG A 17 24.34 -5.41 24.63
C ARG A 17 24.03 -6.14 23.33
N TRP A 18 24.28 -5.48 22.20
CA TRP A 18 24.09 -6.04 20.86
C TRP A 18 24.99 -5.32 19.87
N LEU A 19 25.57 -6.08 18.93
CA LEU A 19 26.31 -5.57 17.78
C LEU A 19 25.81 -6.31 16.55
N SER A 20 25.52 -5.56 15.48
CA SER A 20 25.05 -6.10 14.21
C SER A 20 25.74 -5.40 13.05
N ARG A 21 25.73 -6.05 11.88
CA ARG A 21 26.19 -5.51 10.61
C ARG A 21 25.13 -5.80 9.55
N PHE A 22 24.79 -4.79 8.78
CA PHE A 22 23.89 -4.90 7.63
C PHE A 22 24.62 -4.39 6.38
N GLY A 23 24.17 -4.88 5.22
CA GLY A 23 24.63 -4.42 3.91
C GLY A 23 23.59 -3.56 3.22
N ASP A 24 23.83 -3.28 1.94
CA ASP A 24 22.98 -2.48 1.06
C ASP A 24 22.39 -3.28 -0.11
N ALA A 25 22.42 -4.61 -0.02
CA ALA A 25 21.87 -5.48 -1.05
C ALA A 25 20.38 -5.18 -1.28
N THR A 26 20.01 -4.95 -2.53
CA THR A 26 18.61 -4.85 -2.97
C THR A 26 18.25 -6.07 -3.79
N ARG A 27 17.37 -6.94 -3.27
CA ARG A 27 16.95 -8.17 -3.93
C ARG A 27 15.45 -8.34 -3.82
N LEU A 28 14.86 -8.82 -4.90
CA LEU A 28 13.42 -9.02 -5.05
C LEU A 28 13.17 -10.45 -5.56
N ALA A 29 12.24 -11.16 -4.95
CA ALA A 29 11.81 -12.47 -5.40
C ALA A 29 11.10 -12.33 -6.75
N GLU A 30 11.53 -13.10 -7.75
CA GLU A 30 10.94 -13.09 -9.10
C GLU A 30 9.43 -13.42 -9.10
N ARG A 31 8.98 -14.20 -8.12
CA ARG A 31 7.61 -14.69 -7.99
C ARG A 31 7.21 -14.69 -6.53
N TYR A 32 6.12 -14.00 -6.25
CA TYR A 32 5.56 -13.92 -4.90
C TYR A 32 4.63 -15.09 -4.60
N ARG A 33 4.18 -15.80 -5.64
CA ARG A 33 3.32 -16.97 -5.56
C ARG A 33 3.83 -18.07 -6.49
N VAL A 34 3.89 -19.29 -5.98
CA VAL A 34 4.07 -20.52 -6.76
C VAL A 34 3.01 -21.52 -6.29
N GLY A 35 1.90 -21.59 -7.03
CA GLY A 35 0.75 -22.42 -6.67
C GLY A 35 0.14 -22.00 -5.32
N ARG A 36 0.37 -22.81 -4.29
CA ARG A 36 -0.17 -22.62 -2.92
C ARG A 36 0.84 -22.02 -1.93
N VAL A 37 2.06 -21.75 -2.37
CA VAL A 37 3.12 -21.15 -1.55
C VAL A 37 3.28 -19.70 -1.95
N LEU A 38 3.29 -18.80 -0.96
CA LEU A 38 3.44 -17.36 -1.14
C LEU A 38 4.57 -16.82 -0.26
N LEU A 39 5.21 -15.73 -0.69
CA LEU A 39 6.26 -15.01 0.03
C LEU A 39 5.78 -13.60 0.37
N ALA A 40 6.12 -13.10 1.56
CA ALA A 40 5.79 -11.76 2.03
C ALA A 40 6.92 -11.21 2.93
N GLY A 41 7.05 -9.88 2.99
CA GLY A 41 8.09 -9.21 3.79
C GLY A 41 9.51 -9.57 3.34
N ASP A 42 10.44 -9.67 4.28
CA ASP A 42 11.87 -9.92 3.98
C ASP A 42 12.14 -11.23 3.21
N ALA A 43 11.19 -12.17 3.21
CA ALA A 43 11.28 -13.38 2.39
C ALA A 43 11.10 -13.09 0.88
N ALA A 44 10.39 -12.01 0.53
CA ALA A 44 10.13 -11.58 -0.84
C ALA A 44 11.06 -10.43 -1.28
N HIS A 45 11.52 -9.58 -0.36
CA HIS A 45 12.37 -8.44 -0.71
C HIS A 45 13.29 -8.03 0.43
N VAL A 46 14.54 -7.70 0.11
CA VAL A 46 15.49 -7.11 1.07
C VAL A 46 16.12 -5.87 0.47
N HIS A 47 16.34 -4.85 1.30
CA HIS A 47 16.91 -3.57 0.90
C HIS A 47 17.59 -2.87 2.10
N PRO A 48 18.44 -1.84 1.87
CA PRO A 48 19.03 -1.07 2.97
C PRO A 48 17.95 -0.48 3.90
N PRO A 49 18.22 -0.30 5.20
CA PRO A 49 17.24 0.21 6.17
C PRO A 49 16.94 1.71 6.03
N VAL A 50 17.50 2.36 5.01
CA VAL A 50 17.34 3.80 4.78
C VAL A 50 15.88 4.17 4.54
N GLY A 51 15.40 5.20 5.23
CA GLY A 51 13.99 5.61 5.22
C GLY A 51 13.04 4.74 6.05
N GLY A 52 13.50 3.66 6.70
CA GLY A 52 12.68 2.86 7.62
C GLY A 52 11.54 2.07 6.95
N GLN A 53 11.72 1.70 5.68
CA GLN A 53 10.62 1.17 4.84
C GLN A 53 10.39 -0.34 4.99
N GLY A 54 11.38 -1.14 5.43
CA GLY A 54 11.30 -2.61 5.36
C GLY A 54 10.13 -3.23 6.15
N LEU A 55 10.01 -2.89 7.44
CA LEU A 55 8.89 -3.36 8.26
C LEU A 55 7.54 -2.87 7.72
N ASN A 56 7.47 -1.61 7.32
CA ASN A 56 6.25 -1.00 6.77
C ASN A 56 5.79 -1.73 5.50
N LEU A 57 6.73 -2.07 4.63
CA LEU A 57 6.47 -2.80 3.39
C LEU A 57 6.00 -4.23 3.68
N GLY A 58 6.61 -4.94 4.63
CA GLY A 58 6.17 -6.27 5.05
C GLY A 58 4.79 -6.32 5.71
N ILE A 59 4.41 -5.28 6.48
CA ILE A 59 3.06 -5.17 7.04
C ILE A 59 2.02 -4.97 5.93
N GLN A 60 2.30 -4.09 4.97
CA GLN A 60 1.36 -3.83 3.88
C GLN A 60 1.27 -4.99 2.88
N ASP A 61 2.35 -5.75 2.69
CA ASP A 61 2.35 -7.07 2.04
C ASP A 61 1.27 -7.98 2.61
N ALA A 62 1.31 -8.18 3.93
CA ALA A 62 0.36 -9.03 4.65
C ALA A 62 -1.06 -8.45 4.59
N PHE A 63 -1.19 -7.11 4.59
CA PHE A 63 -2.48 -6.43 4.48
C PHE A 63 -3.12 -6.60 3.10
N ASN A 64 -2.32 -6.55 2.02
CA ASN A 64 -2.78 -6.85 0.65
C ASN A 64 -3.15 -8.33 0.48
N LEU A 65 -2.32 -9.24 0.99
CA LEU A 65 -2.49 -10.68 0.82
C LEU A 65 -3.62 -11.27 1.70
N GLY A 66 -3.73 -10.80 2.94
CA GLY A 66 -4.55 -11.47 3.97
C GLY A 66 -6.01 -11.66 3.57
N TRP A 67 -6.64 -10.61 3.04
CA TRP A 67 -8.05 -10.67 2.63
C TRP A 67 -8.25 -11.51 1.36
N LYS A 68 -7.29 -11.48 0.42
CA LYS A 68 -7.34 -12.28 -0.82
C LYS A 68 -7.20 -13.76 -0.53
N LEU A 69 -6.27 -14.10 0.36
CA LEU A 69 -6.09 -15.48 0.81
C LEU A 69 -7.30 -15.98 1.60
N ALA A 70 -7.89 -15.12 2.46
CA ALA A 70 -9.14 -15.44 3.14
C ALA A 70 -10.30 -15.65 2.14
N ALA A 71 -10.39 -14.85 1.07
CA ALA A 71 -11.37 -15.01 0.01
C ALA A 71 -11.25 -16.36 -0.70
N GLU A 72 -10.02 -16.77 -1.03
CA GLU A 72 -9.70 -18.04 -1.67
C GLU A 72 -10.09 -19.21 -0.76
N VAL A 73 -9.72 -19.15 0.52
CA VAL A 73 -10.04 -20.19 1.51
C VAL A 73 -11.56 -20.31 1.73
N ASN A 74 -12.28 -19.20 1.75
CA ASN A 74 -13.73 -19.17 1.92
C ASN A 74 -14.50 -19.46 0.61
N GLY A 75 -13.81 -19.68 -0.51
CA GLY A 75 -14.41 -20.14 -1.77
C GLY A 75 -15.20 -19.09 -2.55
N TRP A 76 -15.02 -17.80 -2.26
CA TRP A 76 -15.70 -16.71 -2.98
C TRP A 76 -14.75 -15.83 -3.81
N ALA A 77 -13.43 -16.04 -3.72
CA ALA A 77 -12.47 -15.32 -4.53
C ALA A 77 -12.79 -15.47 -6.04
N PRO A 78 -12.87 -14.36 -6.79
CA PRO A 78 -12.91 -14.43 -8.25
C PRO A 78 -11.59 -14.97 -8.79
N GLU A 79 -11.64 -15.52 -10.02
CA GLU A 79 -10.45 -16.00 -10.72
C GLU A 79 -9.40 -14.89 -10.82
N GLY A 80 -8.15 -15.25 -10.52
CA GLY A 80 -7.01 -14.31 -10.56
C GLY A 80 -6.90 -13.36 -9.36
N LEU A 81 -7.83 -13.36 -8.39
CA LEU A 81 -7.72 -12.48 -7.22
C LEU A 81 -6.42 -12.72 -6.44
N LEU A 82 -6.09 -13.99 -6.17
CA LEU A 82 -4.88 -14.32 -5.43
C LEU A 82 -3.60 -14.08 -6.26
N ASP A 83 -3.67 -14.14 -7.59
CA ASP A 83 -2.56 -13.75 -8.47
C ASP A 83 -2.33 -12.24 -8.47
N SER A 84 -3.38 -11.45 -8.18
CA SER A 84 -3.24 -10.00 -8.10
C SER A 84 -2.34 -9.54 -6.94
N TYR A 85 -2.08 -10.40 -5.94
CA TYR A 85 -1.06 -10.10 -4.92
C TYR A 85 0.30 -9.80 -5.54
N HIS A 86 0.75 -10.65 -6.47
CA HIS A 86 2.03 -10.44 -7.13
C HIS A 86 1.98 -9.21 -8.05
N THR A 87 0.95 -9.10 -8.91
CA THR A 87 0.90 -8.03 -9.91
C THR A 87 0.72 -6.65 -9.30
N GLU A 88 0.06 -6.54 -8.15
CA GLU A 88 -0.10 -5.28 -7.42
C GLU A 88 1.15 -4.93 -6.61
N TRP A 89 1.74 -5.90 -5.91
CA TRP A 89 2.74 -5.60 -4.89
C TRP A 89 4.19 -5.68 -5.35
N HIS A 90 4.50 -6.55 -6.32
CA HIS A 90 5.87 -6.67 -6.84
C HIS A 90 6.39 -5.33 -7.43
N PRO A 91 5.61 -4.54 -8.20
CA PRO A 91 6.05 -3.22 -8.65
C PRO A 91 6.32 -2.25 -7.50
N VAL A 92 5.49 -2.27 -6.45
CA VAL A 92 5.67 -1.42 -5.25
C VAL A 92 7.00 -1.73 -4.56
N ALA A 93 7.31 -3.02 -4.35
CA ALA A 93 8.56 -3.42 -3.74
C ALA A 93 9.77 -3.05 -4.63
N ALA A 94 9.65 -3.21 -5.95
CA ALA A 94 10.70 -2.81 -6.89
C ALA A 94 11.00 -1.30 -6.81
N ASP A 95 9.97 -0.46 -6.71
CA ASP A 95 10.10 0.99 -6.53
C ASP A 95 10.77 1.36 -5.20
N VAL A 96 10.49 0.63 -4.12
CA VAL A 96 11.15 0.83 -2.82
C VAL A 96 12.62 0.45 -2.87
N LEU A 97 12.94 -0.68 -3.50
CA LEU A 97 14.33 -1.09 -3.74
C LEU A 97 15.08 -0.04 -4.56
N ASP A 98 14.44 0.58 -5.55
CA ASP A 98 15.07 1.63 -6.34
C ASP A 98 15.28 2.93 -5.55
N ASN A 99 14.28 3.35 -4.77
CA ASN A 99 14.42 4.55 -3.95
C ASN A 99 15.52 4.38 -2.88
N THR A 100 15.67 3.18 -2.32
CA THR A 100 16.69 2.92 -1.30
C THR A 100 18.10 2.90 -1.91
N ARG A 101 18.26 2.39 -3.15
CA ARG A 101 19.52 2.58 -3.92
C ARG A 101 19.82 4.06 -4.16
N ALA A 102 18.83 4.85 -4.56
CA ALA A 102 19.01 6.29 -4.77
C ALA A 102 19.41 7.01 -3.47
N GLN A 103 18.78 6.68 -2.34
CA GLN A 103 19.14 7.25 -1.04
C GLN A 103 20.56 6.87 -0.60
N MET A 104 20.97 5.61 -0.80
CA MET A 104 22.36 5.18 -0.54
C MET A 104 23.36 5.96 -1.41
N GLN A 105 23.02 6.20 -2.67
CA GLN A 105 23.85 7.03 -3.55
C GLN A 105 23.98 8.46 -3.01
N LEU A 106 22.88 9.08 -2.56
CA LEU A 106 22.89 10.42 -1.96
C LEU A 106 23.62 10.51 -0.61
N MET A 107 24.02 9.38 -0.02
CA MET A 107 24.85 9.30 1.19
C MET A 107 26.33 9.00 0.90
N SER A 108 26.69 8.69 -0.35
CA SER A 108 28.09 8.48 -0.73
C SER A 108 28.94 9.75 -0.49
N THR A 109 30.18 9.55 -0.05
CA THR A 109 31.16 10.62 0.18
C THR A 109 31.90 11.06 -1.10
N ASP A 110 31.64 10.40 -2.23
CA ASP A 110 32.27 10.72 -3.50
C ASP A 110 31.82 12.10 -4.04
N PRO A 111 32.68 12.82 -4.78
CA PRO A 111 32.38 14.19 -5.21
C PRO A 111 31.15 14.29 -6.12
N GLY A 112 30.92 13.29 -6.98
CA GLY A 112 29.77 13.24 -7.88
C GLY A 112 28.44 13.17 -7.13
N PRO A 113 28.22 12.13 -6.30
CA PRO A 113 27.03 12.03 -5.45
C PRO A 113 26.83 13.22 -4.51
N GLN A 114 27.90 13.80 -3.96
CA GLN A 114 27.81 15.01 -3.14
C GLN A 114 27.28 16.22 -3.93
N ALA A 115 27.61 16.35 -5.22
CA ALA A 115 27.04 17.38 -6.08
C ALA A 115 25.54 17.17 -6.34
N VAL A 116 25.14 15.93 -6.64
CA VAL A 116 23.72 15.58 -6.81
C VAL A 116 22.93 15.79 -5.51
N ARG A 117 23.51 15.44 -4.36
CA ARG A 117 22.91 15.68 -3.04
C ARG A 117 22.59 17.16 -2.81
N ARG A 118 23.51 18.07 -3.13
CA ARG A 118 23.27 19.52 -3.01
C ARG A 118 22.12 19.98 -3.91
N LEU A 119 22.09 19.54 -5.17
CA LEU A 119 20.99 19.83 -6.09
C LEU A 119 19.65 19.29 -5.57
N VAL A 120 19.60 18.04 -5.08
CA VAL A 120 18.37 17.48 -4.50
C VAL A 120 17.94 18.25 -3.26
N SER A 121 18.88 18.72 -2.43
CA SER A 121 18.54 19.58 -1.28
C SER A 121 17.89 20.90 -1.71
N GLU A 122 18.37 21.55 -2.77
CA GLU A 122 17.70 22.74 -3.33
C GLU A 122 16.31 22.43 -3.88
N LEU A 123 16.14 21.29 -4.57
CA LEU A 123 14.84 20.87 -5.09
C LEU A 123 13.84 20.55 -3.97
N MET A 124 14.30 20.07 -2.82
CA MET A 124 13.45 19.79 -1.65
C MET A 124 12.87 21.04 -1.00
N ASP A 125 13.36 22.24 -1.33
CA ASP A 125 12.73 23.51 -0.90
C ASP A 125 11.42 23.78 -1.67
N LEU A 126 11.17 23.07 -2.77
CA LEU A 126 9.91 23.11 -3.52
C LEU A 126 8.87 22.18 -2.87
N GLU A 127 7.70 22.72 -2.54
CA GLU A 127 6.65 21.99 -1.80
C GLU A 127 6.20 20.71 -2.52
N GLU A 128 6.05 20.74 -3.85
CA GLU A 128 5.61 19.58 -4.62
C GLU A 128 6.64 18.44 -4.60
N VAL A 129 7.93 18.78 -4.65
CA VAL A 129 9.03 17.81 -4.58
C VAL A 129 9.10 17.20 -3.19
N HIS A 130 9.05 18.04 -2.16
CA HIS A 130 9.05 17.59 -0.78
C HIS A 130 7.87 16.64 -0.51
N ARG A 131 6.65 17.04 -0.88
CA ARG A 131 5.45 16.21 -0.75
C ARG A 131 5.60 14.88 -1.48
N TYR A 132 6.01 14.89 -2.74
CA TYR A 132 6.19 13.68 -3.53
C TYR A 132 7.17 12.68 -2.89
N LEU A 133 8.32 13.17 -2.42
CA LEU A 133 9.33 12.31 -1.79
C LEU A 133 8.85 11.74 -0.45
N ILE A 134 8.18 12.57 0.37
CA ILE A 134 7.60 12.11 1.64
C ILE A 134 6.54 11.04 1.37
N GLU A 135 5.58 11.31 0.48
CA GLU A 135 4.51 10.36 0.13
C GLU A 135 5.04 9.02 -0.38
N LYS A 136 6.14 9.04 -1.13
CA LYS A 136 6.86 7.85 -1.59
C LYS A 136 7.48 7.08 -0.41
N ILE A 137 8.13 7.76 0.55
CA ILE A 137 8.79 7.12 1.70
C ILE A 137 7.76 6.54 2.68
N ILE A 138 6.69 7.27 3.00
CA ILE A 138 5.66 6.81 3.95
C ILE A 138 4.58 5.95 3.29
N ALA A 139 4.77 5.56 2.03
CA ALA A 139 3.93 4.64 1.27
C ALA A 139 2.46 5.06 1.10
N ILE A 140 2.09 6.32 1.37
CA ILE A 140 0.72 6.80 1.18
C ILE A 140 0.40 7.13 -0.28
N GLY A 141 1.44 7.31 -1.11
CA GLY A 141 1.30 7.55 -2.54
C GLY A 141 1.09 6.30 -3.39
N ILE A 142 1.07 5.10 -2.79
CA ILE A 142 0.90 3.82 -3.51
C ILE A 142 -0.45 3.82 -4.26
N ARG A 143 -0.38 3.42 -5.54
CA ARG A 143 -1.53 3.22 -6.41
C ARG A 143 -1.34 1.93 -7.19
N TYR A 144 -2.30 1.02 -7.08
CA TYR A 144 -2.35 -0.16 -7.94
C TYR A 144 -2.93 0.18 -9.31
N ASP A 145 -2.46 -0.52 -10.34
CA ASP A 145 -3.04 -0.41 -11.67
C ASP A 145 -4.31 -1.25 -11.77
N PHE A 146 -5.47 -0.60 -11.67
CA PHE A 146 -6.77 -1.22 -11.88
C PHE A 146 -7.36 -0.91 -13.26
N GLY A 147 -6.60 -0.22 -14.13
CA GLY A 147 -7.03 0.32 -15.42
C GLY A 147 -7.42 1.80 -15.35
N ASP A 148 -8.02 2.27 -16.45
CA ASP A 148 -8.50 3.64 -16.59
C ASP A 148 -9.71 3.93 -15.69
N GLY A 149 -9.82 5.17 -15.20
CA GLY A 149 -10.94 5.59 -14.37
C GLY A 149 -10.64 6.83 -13.54
N HIS A 150 -11.40 6.99 -12.46
CA HIS A 150 -11.27 8.11 -11.52
C HIS A 150 -9.85 8.19 -10.90
N GLU A 151 -9.39 9.39 -10.52
CA GLU A 151 -8.04 9.61 -9.97
C GLU A 151 -7.76 8.86 -8.65
N LEU A 152 -8.84 8.54 -7.91
CA LEU A 152 -8.80 7.74 -6.69
C LEU A 152 -8.62 6.24 -6.95
N LEU A 153 -8.92 5.76 -8.16
CA LEU A 153 -8.91 4.34 -8.49
C LEU A 153 -7.51 3.75 -8.25
N GLY A 154 -7.45 2.66 -7.46
CA GLY A 154 -6.22 1.98 -7.08
C GLY A 154 -5.45 2.64 -5.93
N ARG A 155 -5.80 3.85 -5.50
CA ARG A 155 -5.20 4.50 -4.31
C ARG A 155 -5.91 4.02 -3.05
N ARG A 156 -5.21 4.07 -1.92
CA ARG A 156 -5.86 3.89 -0.62
C ARG A 156 -6.75 5.09 -0.30
N MET A 157 -7.91 4.84 0.28
CA MET A 157 -8.73 5.89 0.86
C MET A 157 -8.04 6.40 2.13
N ARG A 158 -8.02 7.73 2.34
CA ARG A 158 -7.61 8.30 3.62
C ARG A 158 -8.75 8.19 4.62
N ASP A 159 -8.41 8.24 5.89
CA ASP A 159 -9.43 8.31 6.92
C ASP A 159 -10.12 9.67 6.86
N VAL A 160 -11.45 9.65 6.76
CA VAL A 160 -12.28 10.84 6.60
C VAL A 160 -13.37 10.87 7.68
N GLY A 161 -13.78 12.08 8.08
CA GLY A 161 -14.86 12.26 9.03
C GLY A 161 -16.23 11.93 8.43
N LEU A 162 -17.02 11.10 9.10
CA LEU A 162 -18.40 10.76 8.75
C LEU A 162 -19.33 11.28 9.84
N LYS A 163 -20.64 11.39 9.57
CA LYS A 163 -21.61 11.80 10.60
C LYS A 163 -21.64 10.84 11.79
N ARG A 164 -21.29 9.58 11.55
CA ARG A 164 -21.31 8.48 12.53
C ARG A 164 -19.95 8.11 13.13
N GLY A 165 -18.88 8.87 12.87
CA GLY A 165 -17.53 8.56 13.34
C GLY A 165 -16.48 8.75 12.25
N ARG A 166 -15.45 7.89 12.22
CA ARG A 166 -14.40 7.93 11.20
C ARG A 166 -14.46 6.71 10.27
N LEU A 167 -14.07 6.87 9.02
CA LEU A 167 -14.11 5.78 8.03
C LEU A 167 -13.37 4.53 8.52
N TYR A 168 -12.17 4.68 9.07
CA TYR A 168 -11.36 3.53 9.48
C TYR A 168 -11.98 2.72 10.63
N GLU A 169 -12.83 3.35 11.47
CA GLU A 169 -13.54 2.65 12.54
C GLU A 169 -14.55 1.62 11.99
N LEU A 170 -15.05 1.84 10.78
CA LEU A 170 -15.97 0.94 10.08
C LEU A 170 -15.26 -0.24 9.40
N MET A 171 -13.93 -0.19 9.27
CA MET A 171 -13.15 -1.17 8.48
C MET A 171 -12.52 -2.28 9.33
N HIS A 172 -12.68 -2.26 10.65
CA HIS A 172 -12.11 -3.27 11.56
C HIS A 172 -12.57 -4.70 11.28
N GLY A 173 -13.73 -4.88 10.62
CA GLY A 173 -14.25 -6.19 10.23
C GLY A 173 -13.51 -6.85 9.07
N GLY A 174 -12.60 -6.15 8.38
CA GLY A 174 -11.87 -6.70 7.23
C GLY A 174 -12.76 -7.05 6.04
N ARG A 175 -13.91 -6.38 5.90
CA ARG A 175 -14.85 -6.53 4.77
C ARG A 175 -14.62 -5.43 3.73
N GLY A 176 -15.16 -5.61 2.53
CA GLY A 176 -15.30 -4.50 1.59
C GLY A 176 -16.26 -3.46 2.13
N LEU A 177 -16.19 -2.23 1.62
CA LEU A 177 -17.06 -1.15 2.06
C LEU A 177 -17.46 -0.26 0.89
N LEU A 178 -18.77 -0.11 0.66
CA LEU A 178 -19.32 0.91 -0.22
C LEU A 178 -19.71 2.13 0.63
N LEU A 179 -19.00 3.24 0.45
CA LEU A 179 -19.36 4.54 1.02
C LEU A 179 -20.15 5.31 -0.04
N ASP A 180 -21.44 5.53 0.22
CA ASP A 180 -22.42 6.09 -0.71
C ASP A 180 -22.99 7.40 -0.18
N GLN A 181 -22.69 8.52 -0.84
CA GLN A 181 -23.25 9.83 -0.48
C GLN A 181 -24.61 10.10 -1.14
N THR A 182 -25.01 9.25 -2.09
CA THR A 182 -26.24 9.43 -2.88
C THR A 182 -27.45 8.75 -2.24
N GLY A 183 -27.24 7.68 -1.49
CA GLY A 183 -28.29 6.83 -0.93
C GLY A 183 -29.09 6.05 -1.97
N ARG A 184 -28.63 6.02 -3.23
CA ARG A 184 -29.29 5.36 -4.37
C ARG A 184 -28.64 4.03 -4.74
N LEU A 185 -27.46 3.72 -4.21
CA LEU A 185 -26.71 2.53 -4.58
C LEU A 185 -27.08 1.33 -3.71
N SER A 186 -26.73 0.13 -4.18
CA SER A 186 -26.93 -1.12 -3.46
C SER A 186 -25.85 -2.15 -3.78
N VAL A 187 -25.48 -2.93 -2.76
CA VAL A 187 -24.60 -4.11 -2.87
C VAL A 187 -25.39 -5.41 -2.72
N ALA A 188 -26.68 -5.42 -3.08
CA ALA A 188 -27.52 -6.61 -3.01
C ALA A 188 -26.87 -7.80 -3.75
N GLY A 189 -26.73 -8.92 -3.03
CA GLY A 189 -25.96 -10.09 -3.49
C GLY A 189 -24.52 -10.17 -2.97
N TRP A 190 -23.98 -9.10 -2.38
CA TRP A 190 -22.64 -9.06 -1.77
C TRP A 190 -22.62 -8.55 -0.32
N ALA A 191 -23.79 -8.37 0.30
CA ALA A 191 -23.90 -7.85 1.67
C ALA A 191 -23.21 -8.74 2.73
N ASP A 192 -22.90 -9.98 2.41
CA ASP A 192 -22.09 -10.89 3.23
C ASP A 192 -20.59 -10.53 3.24
N ARG A 193 -20.12 -9.77 2.24
CA ARG A 193 -18.71 -9.41 2.00
C ARG A 193 -18.45 -7.91 1.93
N VAL A 194 -19.46 -7.10 1.64
CA VAL A 194 -19.37 -5.66 1.44
C VAL A 194 -20.39 -4.95 2.33
N ASP A 195 -19.90 -4.13 3.26
CA ASP A 195 -20.73 -3.24 4.06
C ASP A 195 -21.20 -2.06 3.20
N HIS A 196 -22.46 -1.63 3.37
CA HIS A 196 -22.99 -0.44 2.72
C HIS A 196 -23.21 0.67 3.74
N VAL A 197 -22.49 1.78 3.57
CA VAL A 197 -22.52 2.94 4.44
C VAL A 197 -23.05 4.13 3.65
N VAL A 198 -24.29 4.52 3.94
CA VAL A 198 -24.86 5.76 3.39
C VAL A 198 -24.55 6.90 4.35
N ASP A 199 -23.63 7.77 3.95
CA ASP A 199 -23.23 8.95 4.73
C ASP A 199 -22.70 10.04 3.80
N VAL A 200 -22.87 11.30 4.20
CA VAL A 200 -22.46 12.47 3.39
C VAL A 200 -21.28 13.12 4.08
N ASN A 201 -20.25 13.45 3.29
CA ASN A 201 -19.00 13.97 3.76
C ASN A 201 -18.44 15.04 2.82
N ASP A 202 -18.18 16.24 3.36
CA ASP A 202 -17.60 17.36 2.62
C ASP A 202 -16.12 17.14 2.24
N GLU A 203 -15.44 16.14 2.81
CA GLU A 203 -14.05 15.77 2.49
C GLU A 203 -13.91 14.81 1.29
N LEU A 204 -15.03 14.28 0.77
CA LEU A 204 -15.07 13.34 -0.34
C LEU A 204 -15.78 13.94 -1.56
N ASP A 205 -15.00 14.32 -2.58
CA ASP A 205 -15.52 14.99 -3.78
C ASP A 205 -16.15 14.03 -4.83
N VAL A 206 -16.46 12.79 -4.45
CA VAL A 206 -17.09 11.80 -5.34
C VAL A 206 -18.40 11.25 -4.77
N PRO A 207 -19.41 10.94 -5.59
CA PRO A 207 -20.71 10.51 -5.10
C PRO A 207 -20.68 9.22 -4.29
N ALA A 208 -19.82 8.27 -4.66
CA ALA A 208 -19.59 7.05 -3.90
C ALA A 208 -18.21 6.44 -4.21
N VAL A 209 -17.71 5.63 -3.28
CA VAL A 209 -16.49 4.80 -3.46
C VAL A 209 -16.71 3.38 -2.97
N LEU A 210 -16.25 2.41 -3.75
CA LEU A 210 -16.13 1.01 -3.34
C LEU A 210 -14.70 0.76 -2.88
N LEU A 211 -14.54 0.37 -1.61
CA LEU A 211 -13.27 0.03 -0.99
C LEU A 211 -13.12 -1.48 -0.89
N ARG A 212 -11.93 -1.97 -1.24
CA ARG A 212 -11.48 -3.32 -0.89
C ARG A 212 -11.22 -3.42 0.62
N PRO A 213 -11.10 -4.63 1.18
CA PRO A 213 -10.76 -4.82 2.59
C PRO A 213 -9.44 -4.16 3.04
N ASP A 214 -8.52 -3.92 2.11
CA ASP A 214 -7.26 -3.21 2.35
C ASP A 214 -7.35 -1.68 2.19
N GLY A 215 -8.56 -1.15 2.01
CA GLY A 215 -8.81 0.30 1.90
C GLY A 215 -8.51 0.91 0.54
N HIS A 216 -8.07 0.13 -0.44
CA HIS A 216 -7.88 0.63 -1.81
C HIS A 216 -9.21 0.79 -2.53
N VAL A 217 -9.36 1.90 -3.25
CA VAL A 217 -10.55 2.23 -4.04
C VAL A 217 -10.59 1.33 -5.28
N ALA A 218 -11.57 0.44 -5.32
CA ALA A 218 -11.87 -0.46 -6.44
C ALA A 218 -12.77 0.17 -7.50
N TRP A 219 -13.57 1.18 -7.11
CA TRP A 219 -14.46 1.94 -7.98
C TRP A 219 -14.86 3.27 -7.33
N ALA A 220 -15.14 4.29 -8.13
CA ALA A 220 -15.69 5.57 -7.69
C ALA A 220 -16.66 6.11 -8.74
N GLY A 221 -17.87 6.50 -8.35
CA GLY A 221 -18.90 6.96 -9.28
C GLY A 221 -20.29 7.06 -8.63
N GLU A 222 -21.34 7.11 -9.45
CA GLU A 222 -22.75 7.16 -8.99
C GLU A 222 -23.70 6.21 -9.73
N ASP A 223 -23.23 5.53 -10.77
CA ASP A 223 -24.06 4.64 -11.58
C ASP A 223 -24.10 3.22 -11.00
N GLN A 224 -25.31 2.71 -10.77
CA GLN A 224 -25.52 1.38 -10.19
C GLN A 224 -25.08 0.25 -11.13
N GLN A 225 -25.24 0.39 -12.45
CA GLN A 225 -24.84 -0.65 -13.39
C GLN A 225 -23.32 -0.75 -13.49
N ASP A 226 -22.63 0.40 -13.46
CA ASP A 226 -21.18 0.46 -13.37
C ASP A 226 -20.68 -0.20 -12.07
N LEU A 227 -21.25 0.15 -10.91
CA LEU A 227 -20.94 -0.52 -9.64
C LEU A 227 -21.11 -2.05 -9.71
N LEU A 228 -22.23 -2.53 -10.29
CA LEU A 228 -22.50 -3.96 -10.46
C LEU A 228 -21.50 -4.65 -11.39
N SER A 229 -20.87 -3.93 -12.32
CA SER A 229 -19.81 -4.45 -13.16
C SER A 229 -18.47 -4.61 -12.41
N GLN A 230 -18.24 -3.80 -11.36
CA GLN A 230 -16.99 -3.81 -10.59
C GLN A 230 -17.01 -4.76 -9.40
N LEU A 231 -18.17 -4.96 -8.74
CA LEU A 231 -18.30 -5.85 -7.59
C LEU A 231 -17.76 -7.27 -7.84
N PRO A 232 -18.08 -7.95 -8.96
CA PRO A 232 -17.60 -9.31 -9.23
C PRO A 232 -16.08 -9.43 -9.34
N ARG A 233 -15.40 -8.37 -9.82
CA ARG A 233 -13.96 -8.37 -10.02
C ARG A 233 -13.18 -8.56 -8.71
N TRP A 234 -13.72 -8.06 -7.60
CA TRP A 234 -13.03 -8.06 -6.31
C TRP A 234 -13.73 -8.94 -5.26
N PHE A 235 -15.04 -9.09 -5.36
CA PHE A 235 -15.85 -9.77 -4.35
C PHE A 235 -16.53 -11.05 -4.87
N GLY A 236 -16.26 -11.48 -6.10
CA GLY A 236 -16.79 -12.72 -6.66
C GLY A 236 -18.27 -12.66 -7.04
N ALA A 237 -18.89 -13.80 -7.30
CA ALA A 237 -20.30 -13.85 -7.72
C ALA A 237 -21.27 -13.38 -6.61
N ALA A 238 -22.41 -12.82 -7.03
CA ALA A 238 -23.51 -12.50 -6.14
C ALA A 238 -24.09 -13.77 -5.50
N VAL A 239 -24.39 -13.73 -4.21
CA VAL A 239 -25.17 -14.77 -3.52
C VAL A 239 -26.64 -14.50 -3.76
N SER A 240 -27.41 -15.56 -4.05
CA SER A 240 -28.87 -15.46 -4.17
C SER A 240 -29.46 -14.99 -2.85
N VAL A 241 -30.19 -13.88 -2.88
CA VAL A 241 -31.05 -13.47 -1.76
C VAL A 241 -32.21 -14.47 -1.73
N GLN A 242 -32.17 -15.46 -0.83
CA GLN A 242 -33.37 -16.24 -0.52
C GLN A 242 -34.37 -15.27 0.12
N VAL A 243 -35.45 -14.98 -0.62
CA VAL A 243 -36.61 -14.21 -0.16
C VAL A 243 -37.39 -15.02 0.86
#